data_AF-Q5DTH2-F1
#
_entry.id   AF-Q5DTH2-F1
#
_cell.length_a   1.000
_cell.length_b   1.000
_cell.length_c   1.000
_cell.angle_alpha   90.00
_cell.angle_beta   90.00
_cell.angle_gamma   90.00
#
_symmetry.space_group_name_H-M   'P 1'
#
loop_
_entity.id
_entity.type
_entity.pdbx_description
1 polymer ?
#
loop_
_entity_poly.entity_id
_entity_poly.type
_entity_poly.pdbx_seq_one_letter_code
_entity_poly.pdbx_strand_id
1 'polypeptide(L)'
;RGRLRRMPIGKHFLICVTTVADKAAYLQCLNSADLLKALCYPRVKVGNEYVTKGQTVQQVYNAVGALAKAVYEKMFLWMVTRINQQLDTKQPRQYFIGVLDIAGFEIFDFNSLEQLCINFTNEKLQQFFNHHMFVLEQEEYKKEGIEWTFIDFGMDLAACIELIEKPLGIFSILEEECMFPKATDTSFKNKLYDQHLGKSNNFQKPKPAKGKAEAHFSLVHYAGTVDYNITGWLDKNKDPLNDTVVGLYQKSAMKTLASLFSTYASAEADGGAKKGAKKKGSSFQTVSALFRVKYKFRLGKKVYSVSMYYICAI
;
A
#
# COMPACT_ATOMS: atom_id res chain seq x y z
N ARG A 1 -25.33 -17.67 -47.85
CA ARG A 1 -25.86 -16.56 -47.00
C ARG A 1 -26.39 -17.14 -45.69
N GLY A 2 -25.61 -17.08 -44.61
CA GLY A 2 -26.06 -17.51 -43.29
C GLY A 2 -25.21 -16.82 -42.23
N ARG A 3 -25.76 -15.79 -41.58
CA ARG A 3 -25.08 -14.94 -40.60
C ARG A 3 -24.68 -15.77 -39.36
N LEU A 4 -23.38 -15.96 -39.13
CA LEU A 4 -22.84 -16.19 -37.79
C LEU A 4 -23.15 -14.95 -36.94
N ARG A 5 -24.23 -15.00 -36.15
CA ARG A 5 -24.46 -14.04 -35.07
C ARG A 5 -23.44 -14.33 -33.98
N ARG A 6 -22.51 -13.39 -33.74
CA ARG A 6 -21.71 -13.33 -32.51
C ARG A 6 -22.66 -13.36 -31.31
N MET A 7 -22.67 -14.45 -30.54
CA MET A 7 -23.41 -14.53 -29.28
C MET A 7 -22.58 -13.91 -28.13
N PRO A 8 -23.22 -13.28 -27.12
CA PRO A 8 -22.51 -12.63 -26.03
C PRO A 8 -21.94 -13.63 -25.02
N ILE A 9 -20.76 -13.30 -24.50
CA ILE A 9 -19.87 -14.06 -23.59
C ILE A 9 -20.49 -14.44 -22.23
N GLY A 10 -21.75 -14.07 -21.95
CA GLY A 10 -22.33 -14.09 -20.60
C GLY A 10 -22.76 -15.44 -20.00
N LYS A 11 -22.96 -16.51 -20.78
CA LYS A 11 -23.51 -17.78 -20.23
C LYS A 11 -22.47 -18.84 -19.87
N HIS A 12 -21.40 -19.03 -20.65
CA HIS A 12 -20.42 -20.08 -20.35
C HIS A 12 -19.43 -19.72 -19.23
N PHE A 13 -19.07 -18.44 -19.08
CA PHE A 13 -18.22 -17.99 -17.96
C PHE A 13 -18.93 -18.12 -16.61
N LEU A 14 -20.27 -17.98 -16.58
CA LEU A 14 -21.07 -18.09 -15.36
C LEU A 14 -21.23 -19.54 -14.89
N ILE A 15 -21.23 -20.52 -15.80
CA ILE A 15 -21.57 -21.93 -15.52
C ILE A 15 -20.39 -22.75 -14.98
N CYS A 16 -19.13 -22.44 -15.36
CA CYS A 16 -17.95 -23.16 -14.84
C CYS A 16 -17.49 -22.68 -13.44
N VAL A 17 -17.97 -21.52 -12.97
CA VAL A 17 -17.49 -20.86 -11.73
C VAL A 17 -18.40 -21.16 -10.52
N THR A 18 -19.57 -21.75 -10.72
CA THR A 18 -20.58 -21.94 -9.66
C THR A 18 -20.07 -22.78 -8.49
N THR A 19 -19.41 -23.92 -8.72
CA THR A 19 -19.00 -24.82 -7.63
C THR A 19 -17.97 -24.23 -6.66
N VAL A 20 -17.05 -23.40 -7.16
CA VAL A 20 -16.03 -22.73 -6.32
C VAL A 20 -16.62 -21.47 -5.68
N ALA A 21 -17.45 -20.72 -6.41
CA ALA A 21 -18.16 -19.56 -5.89
C ALA A 21 -19.11 -19.95 -4.76
N ASP A 22 -19.80 -21.10 -4.88
CA ASP A 22 -20.69 -21.63 -3.84
C ASP A 22 -19.93 -21.93 -2.56
N LYS A 23 -18.74 -22.55 -2.66
CA LYS A 23 -17.87 -22.80 -1.50
C LYS A 23 -17.40 -21.49 -0.85
N ALA A 24 -16.93 -20.53 -1.66
CA ALA A 24 -16.47 -19.24 -1.16
C ALA A 24 -17.59 -18.46 -0.47
N ALA A 25 -18.77 -18.42 -1.10
CA ALA A 25 -19.96 -17.78 -0.55
C ALA A 25 -20.43 -18.46 0.74
N TYR A 26 -20.43 -19.80 0.78
CA TYR A 26 -20.78 -20.56 1.97
C TYR A 26 -19.85 -20.24 3.16
N LEU A 27 -18.54 -20.25 2.95
CA LEU A 27 -17.54 -19.93 3.98
C LEU A 27 -17.62 -18.46 4.45
N GLN A 28 -18.07 -17.56 3.57
CA GLN A 28 -18.29 -16.15 3.91
C GLN A 28 -19.71 -15.86 4.41
N CYS A 29 -20.56 -16.90 4.53
CA CYS A 29 -21.98 -16.80 4.86
C CYS A 29 -22.74 -15.78 3.99
N LEU A 30 -22.55 -15.89 2.68
CA LEU A 30 -23.20 -15.08 1.64
C LEU A 30 -24.06 -15.94 0.71
N ASN A 31 -24.96 -15.29 -0.02
CA ASN A 31 -25.63 -15.91 -1.15
C ASN A 31 -24.71 -15.92 -2.37
N SER A 32 -24.48 -17.09 -2.97
CA SER A 32 -23.61 -17.26 -4.14
C SER A 32 -24.08 -16.49 -5.37
N ALA A 33 -25.38 -16.46 -5.64
CA ALA A 33 -25.95 -15.75 -6.78
C ALA A 33 -25.78 -14.23 -6.64
N ASP A 34 -25.98 -13.69 -5.44
CA ASP A 34 -25.77 -12.27 -5.16
C ASP A 34 -24.30 -11.89 -5.27
N LEU A 35 -23.38 -12.75 -4.79
CA LEU A 35 -21.94 -12.55 -4.90
C LEU A 35 -21.49 -12.50 -6.37
N LEU A 36 -21.89 -13.49 -7.18
CA LEU A 36 -21.56 -13.52 -8.60
C LEU A 36 -22.17 -12.33 -9.37
N LYS A 37 -23.41 -11.96 -9.05
CA LYS A 37 -24.06 -10.79 -9.64
C LYS A 37 -23.33 -9.51 -9.27
N ALA A 38 -22.92 -9.33 -8.02
CA ALA A 38 -22.18 -8.15 -7.56
C ALA A 38 -20.79 -8.04 -8.21
N LEU A 39 -20.12 -9.17 -8.47
CA LEU A 39 -18.83 -9.21 -9.16
C LEU A 39 -18.95 -8.85 -10.65
N CYS A 40 -19.91 -9.45 -11.36
CA CYS A 40 -20.07 -9.24 -12.81
C CYS A 40 -20.80 -7.93 -13.16
N TYR A 41 -21.74 -7.52 -12.31
CA TYR A 41 -22.66 -6.39 -12.52
C TYR A 41 -22.78 -5.52 -11.26
N PRO A 42 -21.67 -4.91 -10.79
CA PRO A 42 -21.71 -3.98 -9.68
C PRO A 42 -22.62 -2.79 -9.97
N ARG A 43 -23.28 -2.30 -8.92
CA ARG A 43 -24.02 -1.05 -8.93
C ARG A 43 -23.04 0.07 -8.57
N VAL A 44 -22.82 0.99 -9.49
CA VAL A 44 -21.90 2.11 -9.35
C VAL A 44 -22.71 3.40 -9.35
N LYS A 45 -22.39 4.31 -8.43
CA LYS A 45 -23.01 5.64 -8.40
C LYS A 45 -22.41 6.52 -9.48
N VAL A 46 -23.23 7.07 -10.35
CA VAL A 46 -22.84 8.04 -11.38
C VAL A 46 -23.66 9.30 -11.12
N GLY A 47 -23.01 10.35 -10.61
CA GLY A 47 -23.72 11.54 -10.12
C GLY A 47 -24.58 11.19 -8.91
N ASN A 48 -25.90 11.36 -9.02
CA ASN A 48 -26.86 11.06 -7.96
C ASN A 48 -27.59 9.70 -8.15
N GLU A 49 -27.35 8.99 -9.24
CA GLU A 49 -28.05 7.75 -9.57
C GLU A 49 -27.14 6.51 -9.47
N TYR A 50 -27.73 5.36 -9.20
CA TYR A 50 -27.02 4.07 -9.22
C TYR A 50 -27.28 3.35 -10.53
N VAL A 51 -26.21 3.15 -11.30
CA VAL A 51 -26.24 2.45 -12.58
C VAL A 51 -25.57 1.09 -12.43
N THR A 52 -26.15 0.06 -13.05
CA THR A 52 -25.53 -1.26 -13.11
C THR A 52 -24.50 -1.26 -14.24
N LYS A 53 -23.23 -1.54 -13.92
CA LYS A 53 -22.14 -1.55 -14.89
C LYS A 53 -21.63 -2.97 -15.08
N GLY A 54 -21.67 -3.49 -16.32
CA GLY A 54 -21.04 -4.77 -16.64
C GLY A 54 -19.51 -4.66 -16.62
N GLN A 55 -18.84 -5.69 -16.10
CA GLN A 55 -17.38 -5.78 -16.07
C GLN A 55 -16.83 -6.75 -17.13
N THR A 56 -15.60 -6.50 -17.56
CA THR A 56 -14.85 -7.46 -18.39
C THR A 56 -14.29 -8.59 -17.52
N VAL A 57 -13.91 -9.70 -18.14
CA VAL A 57 -13.32 -10.86 -17.44
C VAL A 57 -12.10 -10.44 -16.61
N GLN A 58 -11.20 -9.64 -17.17
CA GLN A 58 -10.00 -9.17 -16.46
C GLN A 58 -10.36 -8.29 -15.25
N GLN A 59 -11.37 -7.42 -15.38
CA GLN A 59 -11.82 -6.58 -14.28
C GLN A 59 -12.39 -7.42 -13.12
N VAL A 60 -13.14 -8.47 -13.42
CA VAL A 60 -13.66 -9.41 -12.41
C VAL A 60 -12.51 -10.14 -11.71
N TYR A 61 -11.52 -10.66 -12.45
CA TYR A 61 -10.34 -11.29 -11.83
C TYR A 61 -9.58 -10.34 -10.90
N ASN A 62 -9.36 -9.10 -11.34
CA ASN A 62 -8.70 -8.09 -10.53
C ASN A 62 -9.52 -7.76 -9.26
N ALA A 63 -10.85 -7.63 -9.39
CA ALA A 63 -11.74 -7.37 -8.27
C ALA A 63 -11.75 -8.51 -7.24
N VAL A 64 -11.75 -9.76 -7.69
CA VAL A 64 -11.64 -10.93 -6.80
C VAL A 64 -10.30 -10.90 -6.05
N GLY A 65 -9.20 -10.60 -6.74
CA GLY A 65 -7.88 -10.45 -6.12
C GLY A 65 -7.84 -9.34 -5.07
N ALA A 66 -8.41 -8.17 -5.37
CA ALA A 66 -8.49 -7.04 -4.44
C ALA A 66 -9.34 -7.38 -3.21
N LEU A 67 -10.49 -8.04 -3.39
CA LEU A 67 -11.33 -8.50 -2.29
C LEU A 67 -10.61 -9.52 -1.40
N ALA A 68 -9.88 -10.46 -1.99
CA ALA A 68 -9.10 -11.44 -1.24
C ALA A 68 -8.01 -10.76 -0.38
N LYS A 69 -7.27 -9.81 -0.97
CA LYS A 69 -6.29 -8.98 -0.25
C LYS A 69 -6.93 -8.19 0.89
N ALA A 70 -8.06 -7.53 0.65
CA ALA A 70 -8.75 -6.74 1.66
C ALA A 70 -9.30 -7.59 2.82
N VAL A 71 -9.88 -8.76 2.54
CA VAL A 71 -10.33 -9.70 3.58
C VAL A 71 -9.13 -10.15 4.42
N TYR A 72 -8.02 -10.54 3.77
CA TYR A 72 -6.81 -10.99 4.47
C TYR A 72 -6.20 -9.88 5.34
N GLU A 73 -5.99 -8.68 4.78
CA GLU A 73 -5.40 -7.55 5.52
C GLU A 73 -6.27 -7.19 6.74
N LYS A 74 -7.59 -7.05 6.55
CA LYS A 74 -8.50 -6.70 7.64
C LYS A 74 -8.53 -7.79 8.71
N MET A 75 -8.58 -9.06 8.32
CA MET A 75 -8.53 -10.18 9.25
C MET A 75 -7.22 -10.22 10.02
N PHE A 76 -6.08 -10.02 9.34
CA PHE A 76 -4.77 -9.97 9.97
C PHE A 76 -4.66 -8.83 10.99
N LEU A 77 -5.06 -7.61 10.61
CA LEU A 77 -5.07 -6.46 11.52
C LEU A 77 -6.03 -6.67 12.71
N TRP A 78 -7.16 -7.33 12.48
CA TRP A 78 -8.09 -7.71 13.55
C TRP A 78 -7.45 -8.74 14.50
N MET A 79 -6.78 -9.76 13.99
CA MET A 79 -6.05 -10.73 14.82
C MET A 79 -4.99 -10.03 15.68
N VAL A 80 -4.17 -9.16 15.08
CA VAL A 80 -3.17 -8.36 15.81
C VAL A 80 -3.84 -7.51 16.90
N THR A 81 -4.98 -6.87 16.58
CA THR A 81 -5.73 -6.07 17.56
C THR A 81 -6.25 -6.94 18.71
N ARG A 82 -6.78 -8.13 18.42
CA ARG A 82 -7.28 -9.06 19.44
C ARG A 82 -6.14 -9.58 20.33
N ILE A 83 -5.01 -9.96 19.75
CA ILE A 83 -3.82 -10.39 20.50
C ILE A 83 -3.35 -9.25 21.40
N ASN A 84 -3.20 -8.02 20.87
CA ASN A 84 -2.77 -6.87 21.66
C ASN A 84 -3.74 -6.55 22.81
N GLN A 85 -5.06 -6.69 22.61
CA GLN A 85 -6.05 -6.51 23.67
C GLN A 85 -5.92 -7.55 24.79
N GLN A 86 -5.53 -8.79 24.47
CA GLN A 86 -5.32 -9.84 25.46
C GLN A 86 -3.98 -9.70 26.20
N LEU A 87 -2.97 -9.14 25.55
CA LEU A 87 -1.65 -8.87 26.13
C LEU A 87 -1.59 -7.52 26.90
N ASP A 88 -2.63 -6.70 26.78
CA ASP A 88 -2.71 -5.43 27.50
C ASP A 88 -3.04 -5.66 28.98
N THR A 89 -2.28 -5.00 29.86
CA THR A 89 -2.39 -5.17 31.31
C THR A 89 -2.61 -3.81 31.96
N LYS A 90 -3.50 -3.73 32.95
CA LYS A 90 -3.82 -2.46 33.64
C LYS A 90 -2.70 -1.89 34.52
N GLN A 91 -1.64 -2.64 34.77
CA GLN A 91 -0.53 -2.17 35.59
C GLN A 91 0.28 -1.08 34.86
N PRO A 92 0.68 -0.01 35.55
CA PRO A 92 1.51 1.02 34.96
C PRO A 92 2.88 0.45 34.58
N ARG A 93 3.33 0.75 33.36
CA ARG A 93 4.65 0.32 32.84
C ARG A 93 5.55 1.55 32.72
N GLN A 94 6.72 1.52 33.34
CA GLN A 94 7.69 2.62 33.30
C GLN A 94 8.66 2.49 32.12
N TYR A 95 8.97 1.26 31.70
CA TYR A 95 9.93 0.96 30.65
C TYR A 95 9.35 -0.06 29.67
N PHE A 96 9.86 -0.07 28.44
CA PHE A 96 9.55 -1.09 27.45
C PHE A 96 10.77 -1.38 26.57
N ILE A 97 10.81 -2.59 26.02
CA ILE A 97 11.75 -2.96 24.94
C ILE A 97 10.90 -3.15 23.69
N GLY A 98 11.24 -2.41 22.63
CA GLY A 98 10.62 -2.56 21.31
C GLY A 98 11.52 -3.41 20.42
N VAL A 99 10.99 -4.51 19.88
CA VAL A 99 11.69 -5.31 18.86
C VAL A 99 11.09 -4.94 17.50
N LEU A 100 11.93 -4.48 16.58
CA LEU A 100 11.56 -4.20 15.20
C LEU A 100 12.07 -5.34 14.32
N ASP A 101 11.14 -6.12 13.79
CA ASP A 101 11.42 -7.18 12.83
C ASP A 101 10.79 -6.80 11.48
N ILE A 102 11.65 -6.51 10.51
CA ILE A 102 11.26 -6.15 9.15
C ILE A 102 12.18 -6.87 8.16
N ALA A 103 11.66 -7.16 6.97
CA ALA A 103 12.48 -7.71 5.89
C ALA A 103 13.61 -6.74 5.52
N GLY A 104 14.79 -7.30 5.26
CA GLY A 104 15.95 -6.56 4.79
C GLY A 104 15.75 -5.96 3.39
N PHE A 105 16.80 -5.34 2.87
CA PHE A 105 16.79 -4.80 1.51
C PHE A 105 16.77 -5.96 0.49
N GLU A 106 15.75 -6.01 -0.37
CA GLU A 106 15.64 -7.06 -1.40
C GLU A 106 15.73 -6.45 -2.79
N ILE A 107 16.52 -7.11 -3.65
CA ILE A 107 16.68 -6.76 -5.06
C ILE A 107 16.26 -7.96 -5.89
N PHE A 108 15.08 -7.87 -6.49
CA PHE A 108 14.55 -8.91 -7.38
C PHE A 108 14.71 -8.52 -8.84
N ASP A 109 14.50 -9.48 -9.74
CA ASP A 109 14.40 -9.21 -11.18
C ASP A 109 13.14 -8.41 -11.55
N PHE A 110 12.11 -8.48 -10.71
CA PHE A 110 10.85 -7.75 -10.88
C PHE A 110 10.46 -7.02 -9.58
N ASN A 111 10.73 -5.72 -9.51
CA ASN A 111 10.38 -4.88 -8.36
C ASN A 111 9.17 -4.01 -8.70
N SER A 112 8.10 -4.13 -7.90
CA SER A 112 6.87 -3.34 -8.08
C SER A 112 6.64 -2.40 -6.88
N LEU A 113 5.44 -1.81 -6.77
CA LEU A 113 5.09 -0.84 -5.74
C LEU A 113 5.34 -1.38 -4.31
N GLU A 114 5.03 -2.65 -4.10
CA GLU A 114 5.24 -3.32 -2.82
C GLU A 114 6.71 -3.29 -2.40
N GLN A 115 7.62 -3.55 -3.36
CA GLN A 115 9.06 -3.51 -3.11
C GLN A 115 9.58 -2.10 -2.86
N LEU A 116 9.02 -1.10 -3.55
CA LEU A 116 9.37 0.30 -3.30
C LEU A 116 9.05 0.69 -1.84
N CYS A 117 7.90 0.26 -1.31
CA CYS A 117 7.53 0.50 0.09
C CYS A 117 8.49 -0.18 1.08
N ILE A 118 8.90 -1.43 0.80
CA ILE A 118 9.87 -2.17 1.62
C ILE A 118 11.23 -1.47 1.59
N ASN A 119 11.76 -1.18 0.40
CA ASN A 119 13.06 -0.54 0.24
C ASN A 119 13.09 0.88 0.83
N PHE A 120 11.99 1.64 0.72
CA PHE A 120 11.86 2.93 1.38
C PHE A 120 11.90 2.83 2.92
N THR A 121 11.27 1.80 3.48
CA THR A 121 11.33 1.53 4.93
C THR A 121 12.78 1.26 5.35
N ASN A 122 13.49 0.42 4.61
CA ASN A 122 14.89 0.10 4.84
C ASN A 122 15.80 1.33 4.69
N GLU A 123 15.60 2.16 3.66
CA GLU A 123 16.35 3.41 3.47
C GLU A 123 16.24 4.33 4.69
N LYS A 124 15.03 4.47 5.23
CA LYS A 124 14.79 5.28 6.42
C LYS A 124 15.36 4.69 7.70
N LEU A 125 15.31 3.37 7.86
CA LEU A 125 15.90 2.69 9.01
C LEU A 125 17.43 2.79 8.96
N GLN A 126 18.02 2.69 7.77
CA GLN A 126 19.45 2.91 7.60
C GLN A 126 19.83 4.37 7.90
N GLN A 127 19.05 5.35 7.42
CA GLN A 127 19.30 6.77 7.76
C GLN A 127 19.17 7.02 9.26
N PHE A 128 18.22 6.35 9.92
CA PHE A 128 18.07 6.41 11.37
C PHE A 128 19.28 5.78 12.07
N PHE A 129 19.74 4.60 11.63
CA PHE A 129 20.91 3.93 12.16
C PHE A 129 22.16 4.82 12.05
N ASN A 130 22.43 5.35 10.85
CA ASN A 130 23.57 6.24 10.63
C ASN A 130 23.49 7.46 11.55
N HIS A 131 22.31 8.10 11.67
CA HIS A 131 22.18 9.25 12.56
C HIS A 131 22.34 8.88 14.03
N HIS A 132 21.68 7.82 14.50
CA HIS A 132 21.65 7.47 15.92
C HIS A 132 22.96 6.88 16.41
N MET A 133 23.52 5.90 15.68
CA MET A 133 24.79 5.29 16.04
C MET A 133 25.88 6.36 16.11
N PHE A 134 26.06 7.15 15.05
CA PHE A 134 27.19 8.09 15.00
C PHE A 134 27.00 9.33 15.87
N VAL A 135 25.79 9.86 16.04
CA VAL A 135 25.59 11.04 16.89
C VAL A 135 25.73 10.68 18.37
N LEU A 136 25.10 9.60 18.82
CA LEU A 136 25.18 9.23 20.25
C LEU A 136 26.58 8.78 20.65
N GLU A 137 27.27 8.04 19.77
CA GLU A 137 28.62 7.57 20.06
C GLU A 137 29.60 8.74 20.17
N GLN A 138 29.46 9.76 19.31
CA GLN A 138 30.24 11.00 19.42
C GLN A 138 29.86 11.85 20.65
N GLU A 139 28.59 11.88 21.05
CA GLU A 139 28.15 12.53 22.29
C GLU A 139 28.74 11.84 23.54
N GLU A 140 28.83 10.51 23.54
CA GLU A 140 29.46 9.76 24.64
C GLU A 140 30.97 9.99 24.67
N TYR A 141 31.67 9.97 23.52
CA TYR A 141 33.10 10.30 23.45
C TYR A 141 33.39 11.69 24.02
N LYS A 142 32.54 12.68 23.71
CA LYS A 142 32.65 14.03 24.25
C LYS A 142 32.43 14.06 25.76
N LYS A 143 31.48 13.27 26.27
CA LYS A 143 31.16 13.17 27.70
C LYS A 143 32.25 12.46 28.50
N GLU A 144 32.92 11.48 27.91
CA GLU A 144 34.08 10.78 28.49
C GLU A 144 35.39 11.56 28.35
N GLY A 145 35.39 12.66 27.60
CA GLY A 145 36.56 13.52 27.40
C GLY A 145 37.59 12.92 26.44
N ILE A 146 37.17 12.01 25.56
CA ILE A 146 38.01 11.40 24.53
C ILE A 146 38.19 12.42 23.40
N GLU A 147 39.44 12.69 23.02
CA GLU A 147 39.77 13.57 21.90
C GLU A 147 39.36 12.88 20.58
N TRP A 148 38.16 13.19 20.13
CA TRP A 148 37.58 12.68 18.89
C TRP A 148 37.24 13.83 17.95
N THR A 149 37.66 13.72 16.69
CA THR A 149 37.31 14.72 15.67
C THR A 149 35.90 14.44 15.20
N PHE A 150 35.01 15.45 15.24
CA PHE A 150 33.63 15.27 14.80
C PHE A 150 33.61 14.90 13.31
N ILE A 151 33.09 13.72 13.01
CA ILE A 151 32.88 13.26 11.64
C ILE A 151 31.39 13.39 11.36
N ASP A 152 31.04 14.32 10.47
CA ASP A 152 29.68 14.41 9.94
C ASP A 152 29.49 13.30 8.92
N PHE A 153 28.85 12.21 9.35
CA PHE A 153 28.46 11.11 8.46
C PHE A 153 27.30 11.48 7.51
N GLY A 154 26.86 12.74 7.54
CA GLY A 154 25.96 13.31 6.56
C GLY A 154 24.54 12.73 6.61
N MET A 155 23.62 13.47 5.99
CA MET A 155 22.31 12.95 5.60
C MET A 155 22.41 12.32 4.20
N ASP A 156 23.36 11.41 4.00
CA ASP A 156 23.68 10.86 2.66
C ASP A 156 22.49 10.13 2.03
N LEU A 157 21.60 9.56 2.85
CA LEU A 157 20.41 8.85 2.38
C LEU A 157 19.18 9.75 2.27
N ALA A 158 19.25 11.00 2.76
CA ALA A 158 18.13 11.93 2.69
C ALA A 158 17.75 12.25 1.25
N ALA A 159 18.71 12.34 0.33
CA ALA A 159 18.40 12.61 -1.08
C ALA A 159 17.44 11.56 -1.68
N CYS A 160 17.66 10.26 -1.38
CA CYS A 160 16.79 9.18 -1.83
C CYS A 160 15.45 9.17 -1.08
N ILE A 161 15.46 9.37 0.24
CA ILE A 161 14.25 9.42 1.06
C ILE A 161 13.34 10.57 0.61
N GLU A 162 13.91 11.75 0.40
CA GLU A 162 13.20 12.94 -0.02
C GLU A 162 12.61 12.78 -1.42
N LEU A 163 13.37 12.21 -2.36
CA LEU A 163 12.88 11.87 -3.70
C LEU A 163 11.59 11.03 -3.64
N ILE A 164 11.47 10.13 -2.66
CA ILE A 164 10.32 9.24 -2.52
C ILE A 164 9.15 9.92 -1.80
N GLU A 165 9.39 10.61 -0.67
CA GLU A 165 8.31 11.04 0.23
C GLU A 165 7.95 12.54 0.21
N LYS A 166 8.86 13.43 -0.20
CA LYS A 166 8.60 14.88 -0.14
C LYS A 166 7.48 15.26 -1.12
N PRO A 167 6.89 16.47 -0.96
CA PRO A 167 6.03 17.04 -1.98
C PRO A 167 6.73 17.00 -3.35
N LEU A 168 6.00 16.65 -4.40
CA LEU A 168 6.52 16.39 -5.75
C LEU A 168 7.51 15.21 -5.85
N GLY A 169 7.65 14.40 -4.81
CA GLY A 169 8.34 13.11 -4.86
C GLY A 169 7.45 12.00 -5.43
N ILE A 170 8.01 10.79 -5.55
CA ILE A 170 7.38 9.65 -6.24
C ILE A 170 5.98 9.35 -5.68
N PHE A 171 5.82 9.26 -4.36
CA PHE A 171 4.51 8.98 -3.76
C PHE A 171 3.50 10.11 -3.96
N SER A 172 3.95 11.37 -4.00
CA SER A 172 3.06 12.53 -4.26
C SER A 172 2.53 12.49 -5.68
N ILE A 173 3.41 12.27 -6.66
CA ILE A 173 3.05 12.19 -8.08
C ILE A 173 2.12 10.98 -8.32
N LEU A 174 2.41 9.85 -7.67
CA LEU A 174 1.58 8.65 -7.76
C LEU A 174 0.16 8.90 -7.23
N GLU A 175 0.04 9.62 -6.11
CA GLU A 175 -1.25 9.99 -5.53
C GLU A 175 -2.03 10.94 -6.42
N GLU A 176 -1.38 11.98 -6.96
CA GLU A 176 -2.01 12.91 -7.88
C GLU A 176 -2.53 12.20 -9.13
N GLU A 177 -1.72 11.33 -9.75
CA GLU A 177 -2.13 10.54 -10.92
C GLU A 177 -3.29 9.58 -10.59
N CYS A 178 -3.40 9.09 -9.35
CA CYS A 178 -4.54 8.27 -8.94
C CYS A 178 -5.87 9.06 -8.91
N MET A 179 -5.82 10.40 -8.81
CA MET A 179 -7.03 11.25 -8.84
C MET A 179 -7.54 11.50 -10.26
N PHE A 180 -6.69 11.39 -11.28
CA PHE A 180 -7.04 11.71 -12.66
C PHE A 180 -7.70 10.50 -13.37
N PRO A 181 -8.97 10.62 -13.84
CA PRO A 181 -9.71 9.47 -14.42
C PRO A 181 -9.09 8.87 -15.69
N LYS A 182 -8.24 9.62 -16.39
CA LYS A 182 -7.58 9.24 -17.64
C LYS A 182 -6.07 9.02 -17.49
N ALA A 183 -5.54 9.08 -16.26
CA ALA A 183 -4.14 8.77 -16.02
C ALA A 183 -3.87 7.29 -16.30
N THR A 184 -2.66 7.03 -16.76
CA THR A 184 -2.13 5.69 -17.07
C THR A 184 -0.76 5.55 -16.43
N ASP A 185 -0.27 4.33 -16.26
CA ASP A 185 1.09 4.14 -15.74
C ASP A 185 2.13 4.86 -16.63
N THR A 186 1.87 5.01 -17.93
CA THR A 186 2.69 5.80 -18.85
C THR A 186 2.67 7.30 -18.54
N SER A 187 1.50 7.89 -18.22
CA SER A 187 1.46 9.31 -17.84
C SER A 187 2.16 9.56 -16.51
N PHE A 188 2.03 8.63 -15.56
CA PHE A 188 2.78 8.64 -14.31
C PHE A 188 4.29 8.60 -14.56
N LYS A 189 4.77 7.68 -15.43
CA LYS A 189 6.18 7.61 -15.83
C LYS A 189 6.69 8.94 -16.38
N ASN A 190 5.96 9.53 -17.31
CA ASN A 190 6.39 10.75 -17.98
C ASN A 190 6.54 11.90 -16.97
N LYS A 191 5.58 12.04 -16.05
CA LYS A 191 5.68 13.03 -14.95
C LYS A 191 6.88 12.79 -14.04
N LEU A 192 7.18 11.53 -13.68
CA LEU A 192 8.38 11.22 -12.90
C LEU A 192 9.66 11.65 -13.63
N TYR A 193 9.73 11.38 -14.93
CA TYR A 193 10.88 11.73 -15.76
C TYR A 193 11.04 13.24 -15.87
N ASP A 194 9.98 13.97 -16.19
CA ASP A 194 9.99 15.43 -16.31
C ASP A 194 10.39 16.11 -14.98
N GLN A 195 9.95 15.53 -13.86
CA GLN A 195 10.23 16.07 -12.54
C GLN A 195 11.65 15.76 -12.06
N HIS A 196 12.16 14.54 -12.24
CA HIS A 196 13.37 14.07 -11.53
C HIS A 196 14.57 13.75 -12.42
N LEU A 197 14.36 13.39 -13.70
CA LEU A 197 15.46 12.98 -14.55
C LEU A 197 16.42 14.15 -14.79
N GLY A 198 17.71 13.94 -14.49
CA GLY A 198 18.76 14.96 -14.61
C GLY A 198 18.72 16.04 -13.51
N LYS A 199 17.74 16.00 -12.60
CA LYS A 199 17.65 16.90 -11.43
C LYS A 199 17.96 16.18 -10.12
N SER A 200 17.70 14.88 -10.04
CA SER A 200 17.92 14.05 -8.86
C SER A 200 18.88 12.92 -9.20
N ASN A 201 20.06 12.90 -8.57
CA ASN A 201 21.10 11.88 -8.84
C ASN A 201 20.65 10.45 -8.53
N ASN A 202 19.76 10.29 -7.55
CA ASN A 202 19.19 9.00 -7.18
C ASN A 202 18.14 8.47 -8.17
N PHE A 203 17.68 9.28 -9.14
CA PHE A 203 16.70 8.86 -10.15
C PHE A 203 17.38 8.63 -11.50
N GLN A 204 17.33 7.40 -12.01
CA GLN A 204 18.03 7.01 -13.23
C GLN A 204 17.12 6.30 -14.25
N LYS A 205 17.56 6.29 -15.51
CA LYS A 205 16.99 5.42 -16.53
C LYS A 205 17.46 3.99 -16.30
N PRO A 206 16.58 2.98 -16.46
CA PRO A 206 16.96 1.60 -16.31
C PRO A 206 17.94 1.19 -17.41
N LYS A 207 18.93 0.39 -17.03
CA LYS A 207 19.89 -0.17 -17.99
C LYS A 207 19.20 -1.33 -18.72
N PRO A 208 19.09 -1.29 -20.07
CA PRO A 208 18.48 -2.38 -20.81
C PRO A 208 19.34 -3.64 -20.64
N ALA A 209 18.74 -4.71 -20.13
CA ALA A 209 19.40 -6.01 -20.00
C ALA A 209 18.56 -7.09 -20.67
N LYS A 210 19.17 -7.88 -21.56
CA LYS A 210 18.50 -9.01 -22.21
C LYS A 210 18.05 -10.02 -21.15
N GLY A 211 16.77 -10.39 -21.17
CA GLY A 211 16.20 -11.40 -20.27
C GLY A 211 15.68 -10.87 -18.93
N LYS A 212 15.85 -9.58 -18.62
CA LYS A 212 15.20 -8.97 -17.44
C LYS A 212 13.78 -8.50 -17.75
N ALA A 213 12.94 -8.49 -16.73
CA ALA A 213 11.61 -7.92 -16.83
C ALA A 213 11.68 -6.42 -17.17
N GLU A 214 10.65 -5.91 -17.86
CA GLU A 214 10.61 -4.50 -18.27
C GLU A 214 10.64 -3.58 -17.04
N ALA A 215 11.67 -2.74 -16.95
CA ALA A 215 11.79 -1.71 -15.92
C ALA A 215 11.55 -0.32 -16.53
N HIS A 216 10.97 0.58 -15.74
CA HIS A 216 10.55 1.90 -16.20
C HIS A 216 11.39 3.02 -15.60
N PHE A 217 11.91 2.87 -14.39
CA PHE A 217 12.90 3.76 -13.77
C PHE A 217 13.76 2.97 -12.78
N SER A 218 14.91 3.53 -12.41
CA SER A 218 15.78 2.96 -11.39
C SER A 218 16.02 3.96 -10.28
N LEU A 219 16.10 3.47 -9.05
CA LEU A 219 16.54 4.27 -7.90
C LEU A 219 17.88 3.78 -7.39
N VAL A 220 18.73 4.73 -7.04
CA VAL A 220 19.99 4.46 -6.33
C VAL A 220 19.71 4.54 -4.84
N HIS A 221 19.59 3.37 -4.22
CA HIS A 221 19.49 3.19 -2.77
C HIS A 221 20.85 2.97 -2.14
N TYR A 222 20.95 3.07 -0.81
CA TYR A 222 22.19 2.79 -0.09
C TYR A 222 22.77 1.39 -0.38
N ALA A 223 21.90 0.39 -0.57
CA ALA A 223 22.29 -0.99 -0.82
C ALA A 223 22.55 -1.31 -2.30
N GLY A 224 22.22 -0.40 -3.22
CA GLY A 224 22.42 -0.59 -4.65
C GLY A 224 21.32 0.01 -5.53
N THR A 225 21.46 -0.16 -6.84
CA THR A 225 20.47 0.28 -7.81
C THR A 225 19.36 -0.75 -7.97
N VAL A 226 18.10 -0.31 -7.84
CA VAL A 226 16.91 -1.15 -8.00
C VAL A 226 16.08 -0.67 -9.19
N ASP A 227 15.75 -1.60 -10.08
CA ASP A 227 14.94 -1.37 -11.28
C ASP A 227 13.46 -1.64 -10.98
N TYR A 228 12.62 -0.62 -11.13
CA TYR A 228 11.19 -0.69 -10.81
C TYR A 228 10.30 -0.78 -12.06
N ASN A 229 9.35 -1.71 -12.03
CA ASN A 229 8.27 -1.84 -12.99
C ASN A 229 7.01 -1.16 -12.46
N ILE A 230 6.49 -0.16 -13.18
CA ILE A 230 5.31 0.63 -12.78
C ILE A 230 3.97 0.06 -13.25
N THR A 231 3.97 -1.06 -13.97
CA THR A 231 2.75 -1.62 -14.55
C THR A 231 1.76 -1.98 -13.44
N GLY A 232 0.54 -1.43 -13.53
CA GLY A 232 -0.52 -1.58 -12.56
C GLY A 232 -0.34 -0.75 -11.29
N TRP A 233 0.63 0.17 -11.19
CA TRP A 233 0.84 0.96 -9.97
C TRP A 233 -0.35 1.84 -9.63
N LEU A 234 -0.97 2.49 -10.62
CA LEU A 234 -2.14 3.33 -10.36
C LEU A 234 -3.30 2.50 -9.79
N ASP A 235 -3.55 1.31 -10.35
CA ASP A 235 -4.62 0.44 -9.87
C ASP A 235 -4.29 -0.15 -8.49
N LYS A 236 -3.05 -0.60 -8.27
CA LYS A 236 -2.57 -1.07 -6.97
C LYS A 236 -2.66 0.00 -5.89
N ASN A 237 -2.36 1.26 -6.23
CA ASN A 237 -2.34 2.36 -5.26
C ASN A 237 -3.74 2.90 -4.95
N LYS A 238 -4.67 2.81 -5.91
CA LYS A 238 -6.10 3.10 -5.69
C LYS A 238 -6.79 2.03 -4.83
N ASP A 239 -6.33 0.78 -4.94
CA ASP A 239 -6.92 -0.40 -4.31
C ASP A 239 -8.46 -0.42 -4.35
N PRO A 240 -9.08 -0.28 -5.55
CA PRO A 240 -10.51 -0.09 -5.64
C PRO A 240 -11.26 -1.37 -5.26
N LEU A 241 -11.94 -1.36 -4.11
CA LEU A 241 -12.86 -2.43 -3.76
C LEU A 241 -14.20 -2.25 -4.46
N ASN A 242 -14.81 -3.37 -4.82
CA ASN A 242 -16.16 -3.38 -5.36
C ASN A 242 -17.16 -3.10 -4.21
N ASP A 243 -17.66 -1.86 -4.14
CA ASP A 243 -18.59 -1.42 -3.10
C ASP A 243 -19.86 -2.27 -3.01
N THR A 244 -20.33 -2.84 -4.12
CA THR A 244 -21.49 -3.75 -4.10
C THR A 244 -21.18 -5.02 -3.32
N VAL A 245 -19.98 -5.59 -3.50
CA VAL A 245 -19.54 -6.78 -2.75
C VAL A 245 -19.21 -6.43 -1.30
N VAL A 246 -18.62 -5.27 -1.05
CA VAL A 246 -18.39 -4.79 0.34
C VAL A 246 -19.72 -4.66 1.08
N GLY A 247 -20.78 -4.16 0.43
CA GLY A 247 -22.12 -4.11 0.98
C GLY A 247 -22.69 -5.50 1.34
N LEU A 248 -22.31 -6.55 0.61
CA LEU A 248 -22.64 -7.94 0.98
C LEU A 248 -21.85 -8.37 2.21
N TYR A 249 -20.54 -8.07 2.29
CA TYR A 249 -19.72 -8.39 3.46
C TYR A 249 -20.22 -7.73 4.74
N GLN A 250 -20.65 -6.46 4.66
CA GLN A 250 -21.23 -5.72 5.78
C GLN A 250 -22.53 -6.35 6.32
N LYS A 251 -23.26 -7.09 5.47
CA LYS A 251 -24.51 -7.77 5.81
C LYS A 251 -24.35 -9.29 5.97
N SER A 252 -23.12 -9.79 5.95
CA SER A 252 -22.84 -11.22 6.13
C SER A 252 -23.37 -11.70 7.49
N ALA A 253 -23.91 -12.92 7.52
CA ALA A 253 -24.28 -13.57 8.77
C ALA A 253 -23.04 -13.91 9.64
N MET A 254 -21.84 -13.95 9.04
CA MET A 254 -20.58 -14.06 9.76
C MET A 254 -20.23 -12.72 10.42
N LYS A 255 -20.51 -12.61 11.72
CA LYS A 255 -20.28 -11.40 12.53
C LYS A 255 -18.86 -10.83 12.39
N THR A 256 -17.85 -11.69 12.33
CA THR A 256 -16.46 -11.25 12.15
C THR A 256 -16.30 -10.53 10.82
N LEU A 257 -16.73 -11.11 9.71
CA LEU A 257 -16.64 -10.50 8.38
C LEU A 257 -17.42 -9.18 8.31
N ALA A 258 -18.65 -9.16 8.82
CA ALA A 258 -19.44 -7.94 8.92
C ALA A 258 -18.72 -6.85 9.72
N SER A 259 -18.10 -7.20 10.85
CA SER A 259 -17.32 -6.28 11.67
C SER A 259 -16.05 -5.78 10.99
N LEU A 260 -15.37 -6.60 10.17
CA LEU A 260 -14.16 -6.20 9.45
C LEU A 260 -14.44 -5.11 8.40
N PHE A 261 -15.65 -5.13 7.81
CA PHE A 261 -16.07 -4.20 6.77
C PHE A 261 -17.02 -3.10 7.26
N SER A 262 -17.39 -3.07 8.55
CA SER A 262 -18.30 -2.06 9.12
C SER A 262 -17.73 -0.64 9.09
N THR A 263 -16.41 -0.51 9.22
CA THR A 263 -15.68 0.78 9.18
C THR A 263 -15.20 1.14 7.78
N TYR A 264 -15.44 0.28 6.80
CA TYR A 264 -15.19 0.64 5.40
C TYR A 264 -16.19 1.72 5.01
N ALA A 265 -15.75 2.97 5.11
CA ALA A 265 -16.42 4.07 4.45
C ALA A 265 -16.15 3.89 2.96
N SER A 266 -17.16 3.48 2.22
CA SER A 266 -17.23 3.81 0.80
C SER A 266 -17.01 5.32 0.65
N ALA A 267 -16.70 5.80 -0.57
CA ALA A 267 -16.61 7.24 -0.88
C ALA A 267 -17.87 8.08 -0.55
N GLU A 268 -18.85 7.46 0.11
CA GLU A 268 -20.23 7.87 0.33
C GLU A 268 -20.48 8.54 1.69
N ALA A 269 -19.57 8.46 2.68
CA ALA A 269 -19.86 8.96 4.03
C ALA A 269 -19.75 10.49 4.23
N ASP A 270 -19.33 11.27 3.22
CA ASP A 270 -19.07 12.72 3.37
C ASP A 270 -20.19 13.63 2.82
N GLY A 271 -21.36 13.07 2.48
CA GLY A 271 -22.43 13.81 1.80
C GLY A 271 -23.52 14.44 2.68
N GLY A 272 -23.50 14.29 4.00
CA GLY A 272 -24.70 14.64 4.78
C GLY A 272 -24.57 14.67 6.30
N ALA A 273 -23.58 15.35 6.86
CA ALA A 273 -23.64 15.73 8.28
C ALA A 273 -22.95 17.08 8.53
N LYS A 274 -23.64 17.94 9.29
CA LYS A 274 -23.29 19.32 9.64
C LYS A 274 -21.83 19.49 10.06
N LYS A 275 -21.25 20.64 9.66
CA LYS A 275 -19.96 21.21 10.11
C LYS A 275 -19.67 20.91 11.58
N GLY A 276 -18.83 19.92 11.81
CA GLY A 276 -18.11 19.66 13.05
C GLY A 276 -16.82 18.97 12.63
N ALA A 277 -15.68 19.47 13.10
CA ALA A 277 -14.34 19.13 12.66
C ALA A 277 -13.95 17.65 12.88
N LYS A 278 -14.55 16.72 12.14
CA LYS A 278 -14.06 15.38 11.91
C LYS A 278 -13.24 15.40 10.62
N LYS A 279 -11.99 14.93 10.71
CA LYS A 279 -11.05 14.70 9.61
C LYS A 279 -11.79 14.23 8.35
N LYS A 280 -11.49 14.88 7.21
CA LYS A 280 -11.89 14.45 5.85
C LYS A 280 -11.88 12.92 5.74
N GLY A 281 -12.97 12.37 5.22
CA GLY A 281 -13.25 10.94 5.16
C GLY A 281 -12.08 10.12 4.60
N SER A 282 -11.89 8.95 5.21
CA SER A 282 -10.90 7.91 4.88
C SER A 282 -11.03 7.31 3.46
N SER A 283 -11.98 7.78 2.66
CA SER A 283 -12.48 7.05 1.49
C SER A 283 -11.68 7.25 0.20
N PHE A 284 -10.68 8.13 0.21
CA PHE A 284 -9.73 8.28 -0.89
C PHE A 284 -8.28 8.36 -0.39
N GLN A 285 -7.96 7.53 0.61
CA GLN A 285 -6.57 7.35 1.01
C GLN A 285 -5.95 6.24 0.16
N THR A 286 -4.96 6.59 -0.65
CA THR A 286 -4.19 5.61 -1.41
C THR A 286 -3.36 4.72 -0.48
N VAL A 287 -2.92 3.57 -1.00
CA VAL A 287 -2.02 2.66 -0.28
C VAL A 287 -0.75 3.40 0.15
N SER A 288 -0.16 4.22 -0.72
CA SER A 288 1.00 5.06 -0.42
C SER A 288 0.75 6.06 0.72
N ALA A 289 -0.44 6.69 0.76
CA ALA A 289 -0.80 7.65 1.79
C ALA A 289 -0.93 6.98 3.16
N LEU A 290 -1.64 5.84 3.22
CA LEU A 290 -1.80 5.04 4.43
C LEU A 290 -0.45 4.55 4.95
N PHE A 291 0.41 4.07 4.04
CA PHE A 291 1.74 3.61 4.36
C PHE A 291 2.61 4.72 4.97
N ARG A 292 2.67 5.91 4.34
CA ARG A 292 3.41 7.06 4.89
C ARG A 292 2.89 7.51 6.25
N VAL A 293 1.57 7.53 6.45
CA VAL A 293 0.97 7.89 7.75
C VAL A 293 1.30 6.86 8.84
N LYS A 294 1.19 5.55 8.54
CA LYS A 294 1.56 4.47 9.46
C LYS A 294 3.04 4.60 9.86
N TYR A 295 3.93 4.82 8.89
CA TYR A 295 5.36 4.97 9.14
C TYR A 295 5.68 6.21 10.00
N LYS A 296 5.21 7.40 9.59
CA LYS A 296 5.51 8.69 10.23
C LYS A 296 4.95 8.80 11.65
N PHE A 297 3.73 8.32 11.88
CA PHE A 297 3.04 8.54 13.15
C PHE A 297 3.40 7.51 14.23
N ARG A 298 3.70 6.26 13.85
CA ARG A 298 3.88 5.16 14.82
C ARG A 298 5.31 4.70 14.99
N LEU A 299 6.08 4.60 13.91
CA LEU A 299 7.45 4.09 13.96
C LEU A 299 8.43 5.23 14.26
N GLY A 300 8.46 6.27 13.41
CA GLY A 300 9.45 7.36 13.53
C GLY A 300 9.52 7.95 14.94
N LYS A 301 8.41 8.53 15.43
CA LYS A 301 8.39 9.20 16.75
C LYS A 301 8.82 8.33 17.93
N LYS A 302 8.53 7.03 17.91
CA LYS A 302 8.91 6.11 19.00
C LYS A 302 10.37 5.68 18.90
N VAL A 303 10.87 5.51 17.67
CA VAL A 303 12.24 5.09 17.41
C VAL A 303 13.23 6.22 17.77
N TYR A 304 12.89 7.50 17.53
CA TYR A 304 13.70 8.65 17.99
C TYR A 304 13.75 8.85 19.51
N SER A 305 12.90 8.18 20.30
CA SER A 305 12.79 8.40 21.76
C SER A 305 13.32 7.25 22.61
N VAL A 306 14.00 6.27 22.01
CA VAL A 306 14.50 5.07 22.71
C VAL A 306 15.96 4.81 22.37
N SER A 307 16.69 4.21 23.30
CA SER A 307 18.02 3.65 23.02
C SER A 307 17.87 2.44 22.10
N MET A 308 18.63 2.40 21.01
CA MET A 308 18.52 1.37 19.99
C MET A 308 19.67 0.37 20.08
N TYR A 309 19.34 -0.92 19.95
CA TYR A 309 20.30 -2.01 19.86
C TYR A 309 20.08 -2.73 18.52
N TYR A 310 21.16 -2.99 17.78
CA TYR A 310 21.08 -3.56 16.44
C TYR A 310 21.61 -4.99 16.40
N ILE A 311 20.93 -5.86 15.65
CA ILE A 311 21.37 -7.21 15.36
C ILE A 311 21.35 -7.35 13.84
N CYS A 312 22.53 -7.49 13.23
CA CYS A 312 22.66 -7.80 11.82
C CYS A 312 22.74 -9.32 11.66
N ALA A 313 21.71 -9.94 11.10
CA ALA A 313 21.75 -11.35 10.72
C ALA A 313 22.36 -11.46 9.31
N ILE A 314 23.52 -12.11 9.22
CA ILE A 314 24.24 -12.41 7.97
C ILE A 314 23.86 -13.82 7.50
#